data_AF-A0A2E0WL22-F1
#
_entry.id   AF-A0A2E0WL22-F1
#
_cell.length_a   1.000
_cell.length_b   1.000
_cell.length_c   1.000
_cell.angle_alpha   90.00
_cell.angle_beta   90.00
_cell.angle_gamma   90.00
#
_symmetry.space_group_name_H-M   'P 1'
#
loop_
_entity.id
_entity.type
_entity.pdbx_description
1 polymer ?
#
loop_
_entity_poly.entity_id
_entity_poly.type
_entity_poly.pdbx_seq_one_letter_code
_entity_poly.pdbx_strand_id
1 'polypeptide(L)' 'MIHVDETLDRDALKRLEAAVRENSCVTSADVPENRPHMMLVTYNARCVSAREILQLVTGQGVHAELVGM' A
#
# COMPACT_ATOMS: atom_id res chain seq x y z
N MET A 1 -0.75 -0.57 8.71
CA MET A 1 -1.48 -1.19 7.58
C MET A 1 -2.11 -0.09 6.76
N ILE A 2 -2.45 -0.35 5.50
CA ILE A 2 -3.11 0.65 4.65
C ILE A 2 -4.46 0.09 4.25
N HIS A 3 -5.52 0.83 4.54
CA HIS A 3 -6.87 0.55 4.06
C HIS A 3 -7.03 1.27 2.72
N VAL A 4 -7.61 0.61 1.74
CA VAL A 4 -7.98 1.21 0.45
C VAL A 4 -9.50 1.19 0.38
N ASP A 5 -10.11 2.36 0.23
CA ASP A 5 -11.57 2.53 0.26
C ASP A 5 -12.24 1.97 -0.99
N GLU A 6 -11.52 1.93 -2.11
CA GLU A 6 -12.03 1.40 -3.37
C GLU A 6 -11.95 -0.12 -3.46
N THR A 7 -12.95 -0.71 -4.11
CA THR A 7 -12.87 -2.10 -4.56
C THR A 7 -12.06 -2.15 -5.84
N LEU A 8 -10.79 -2.51 -5.72
CA LEU A 8 -9.88 -2.68 -6.84
C LEU A 8 -9.95 -4.11 -7.39
N ASP A 9 -9.97 -4.25 -8.71
CA ASP A 9 -9.80 -5.54 -9.37
C ASP A 9 -8.39 -6.11 -9.16
N ARG A 10 -8.21 -7.42 -9.35
CA ARG A 10 -6.92 -8.11 -9.17
C ARG A 10 -5.77 -7.47 -9.95
N ASP A 11 -6.03 -6.98 -11.16
CA ASP A 11 -5.02 -6.28 -11.97
C ASP A 11 -4.63 -4.92 -11.38
N ALA A 12 -5.58 -4.18 -10.82
CA ALA A 12 -5.32 -2.90 -10.18
C ALA A 12 -4.55 -3.09 -8.86
N LEU A 13 -4.91 -4.12 -8.08
CA LEU A 13 -4.18 -4.50 -6.87
C LEU A 13 -2.73 -4.84 -7.18
N LYS A 14 -2.47 -5.67 -8.20
CA LYS A 14 -1.09 -6.03 -8.60
C LYS A 14 -0.27 -4.82 -9.03
N ARG A 15 -0.88 -3.86 -9.75
CA ARG A 15 -0.20 -2.63 -10.14
C ARG A 15 0.13 -1.77 -8.92
N LEU A 16 -0.80 -1.69 -7.96
CA LEU A 16 -0.59 -0.97 -6.71
C LEU A 16 0.54 -1.60 -5.88
N GLU A 17 0.55 -2.93 -5.74
CA GLU A 17 1.61 -3.69 -5.08
C GLU A 17 2.98 -3.43 -5.74
N ALA A 18 3.04 -3.49 -7.08
CA ALA A 18 4.26 -3.22 -7.83
C ALA A 18 4.76 -1.78 -7.61
N ALA A 19 3.88 -0.79 -7.74
CA ALA A 19 4.24 0.62 -7.56
C ALA A 19 4.78 0.93 -6.16
N VAL A 20 4.19 0.34 -5.12
CA VAL A 20 4.68 0.50 -3.74
C VAL A 20 6.03 -0.22 -3.54
N ARG A 21 6.22 -1.39 -4.17
CA ARG A 21 7.49 -2.14 -4.12
C ARG A 21 8.64 -1.48 -4.88
N GLU A 22 8.37 -0.60 -5.84
CA GLU A 22 9.43 0.17 -6.53
C GLU A 22 10.15 1.14 -5.59
N ASN A 23 9.54 1.51 -4.47
CA ASN A 23 10.22 2.30 -3.45
C ASN A 23 11.33 1.47 -2.78
N SER A 24 12.59 1.91 -2.88
CA SER A 24 13.75 1.20 -2.34
C SER A 24 13.74 1.01 -0.82
N CYS A 25 12.88 1.74 -0.09
CA CYS A 25 12.71 1.62 1.35
C CYS A 25 11.62 0.60 1.74
N VAL A 26 10.88 0.08 0.77
CA VAL A 26 9.84 -0.95 0.96
C VAL A 26 10.46 -2.33 0.83
N THR A 27 10.21 -3.18 1.83
CA THR A 27 10.66 -4.58 1.85
C THR A 27 9.61 -5.51 1.26
N SER A 28 8.33 -5.27 1.54
CA SER A 28 7.21 -6.03 0.98
C SER A 28 5.96 -5.16 0.95
N ALA A 29 5.11 -5.41 -0.04
CA ALA A 29 3.84 -4.75 -0.23
C ALA A 29 2.91 -5.78 -0.85
N ASP A 30 1.92 -6.22 -0.08
CA ASP A 30 1.07 -7.36 -0.44
C ASP A 30 -0.38 -7.08 -0.02
N VAL A 31 -1.34 -7.44 -0.86
CA VAL A 31 -2.78 -7.34 -0.58
C VAL A 31 -3.35 -8.75 -0.40
N PRO A 32 -3.78 -9.14 0.83
CA PRO A 32 -4.33 -10.46 1.06
C PRO A 32 -5.60 -10.70 0.25
N GLU A 33 -5.70 -11.87 -0.40
CA GLU A 33 -6.88 -12.24 -1.19
C GLU A 33 -8.18 -12.30 -0.35
N ASN A 34 -8.06 -12.55 0.96
CA ASN A 34 -9.18 -12.56 1.89
C ASN A 34 -9.61 -11.15 2.36
N ARG A 35 -8.80 -10.12 2.09
CA ARG A 35 -9.03 -8.70 2.47
C ARG A 35 -8.49 -7.77 1.37
N PRO A 36 -9.17 -7.68 0.21
CA PRO A 36 -8.68 -6.91 -0.93
C PRO A 36 -8.63 -5.39 -0.70
N HIS A 37 -9.26 -4.88 0.35
CA HIS A 37 -9.23 -3.48 0.80
C HIS A 37 -8.10 -3.21 1.81
N MET A 38 -7.24 -4.19 2.10
CA MET A 38 -6.18 -4.05 3.09
C MET A 38 -4.83 -4.37 2.47
N MET A 39 -3.96 -3.36 2.39
CA MET A 39 -2.59 -3.52 1.95
C MET A 39 -1.64 -3.60 3.14
N LEU A 40 -0.85 -4.67 3.17
CA LEU A 40 0.20 -4.88 4.15
C LEU A 40 1.52 -4.43 3.54
N VAL A 41 2.07 -3.34 4.08
CA VAL A 41 3.36 -2.81 3.64
C VAL A 41 4.37 -2.94 4.77
N THR A 42 5.45 -3.65 4.50
CA THR A 42 6.63 -3.73 5.37
C THR A 42 7.72 -2.85 4.77
N TYR A 43 8.22 -1.90 5.55
CA TYR A 43 9.19 -0.91 5.09
C TYR A 43 10.23 -0.60 6.17
N ASN A 44 11.36 -0.03 5.76
CA ASN A 44 12.38 0.44 6.66
C ASN A 44 12.03 1.83 7.21
N ALA A 45 11.58 1.87 8.47
CA ALA A 45 11.20 3.11 9.16
C ALA A 45 12.35 4.12 9.36
N ARG A 46 13.61 3.75 9.08
CA ARG A 46 14.74 4.69 9.06
C ARG A 46 14.84 5.48 7.76
N CYS A 47 14.15 5.05 6.70
CA CYS A 47 14.27 5.60 5.36
C CYS A 47 12.95 6.20 4.85
N VAL A 48 11.81 5.60 5.20
CA VAL A 48 10.48 6.08 4.81
C VAL A 48 9.51 5.96 5.98
N SER A 49 8.58 6.90 6.10
CA SER A 49 7.54 6.88 7.11
C SER A 49 6.24 6.25 6.59
N ALA A 50 5.37 5.81 7.51
CA ALA A 50 4.04 5.29 7.15
C ALA A 50 3.23 6.31 6.32
N ARG A 51 3.36 7.61 6.64
CA ARG A 51 2.68 8.69 5.92
C ARG A 51 3.17 8.85 4.50
N GLU A 52 4.47 8.68 4.24
CA GLU A 52 5.02 8.72 2.88
C GLU A 52 4.58 7.51 2.07
N ILE A 53 4.52 6.32 2.68
CA ILE A 53 3.91 5.14 2.04
C ILE A 53 2.44 5.42 1.70
N LEU A 54 1.69 6.02 2.62
CA LEU A 54 0.31 6.40 2.35
C LEU A 54 0.20 7.36 1.16
N GLN A 55 1.06 8.38 1.11
CA GLN A 55 1.11 9.32 -0.01
C GLN A 55 1.44 8.62 -1.34
N LEU A 56 2.37 7.65 -1.34
CA LEU A 56 2.68 6.84 -2.51
C LEU A 56 1.46 6.04 -3.00
N VAL A 57 0.72 5.43 -2.07
CA VAL A 57 -0.51 4.70 -2.37
C VAL A 57 -1.57 5.65 -2.92
N THR A 58 -1.89 6.75 -2.22
CA THR A 58 -2.90 7.70 -2.68
C THR A 58 -2.50 8.40 -3.99
N GLY A 59 -1.20 8.54 -4.25
CA GLY A 59 -0.65 9.07 -5.50
C GLY A 59 -0.93 8.19 -6.72
N GLN A 60 -1.32 6.93 -6.54
CA GLN A 60 -1.80 6.06 -7.62
C GLN A 60 -3.26 6.34 -8.03
N GLY A 61 -3.88 7.36 -7.43
CA GLY A 61 -5.26 7.75 -7.73
C GLY A 61 -6.31 6.99 -6.92
N VAL A 62 -5.90 6.36 -5.81
CA VAL A 62 -6.79 5.65 -4.89
C VAL A 62 -6.96 6.42 -3.59
N HIS A 63 -8.11 6.25 -2.94
CA HIS A 63 -8.36 6.70 -1.59
C HIS A 63 -7.89 5.61 -0.62
N ALA A 64 -6.99 6.00 0.26
CA ALA A 64 -6.41 5.10 1.23
C ALA A 64 -6.17 5.81 2.56
N GLU A 65 -6.18 5.02 3.63
CA GLU A 65 -5.98 5.48 5.00
C GLU A 65 -4.98 4.58 5.73
N LEU A 66 -4.20 5.17 6.62
CA LEU A 66 -3.38 4.40 7.56
C LEU A 66 -4.26 3.82 8.65
N VAL A 67 -4.35 2.49 8.69
CA VAL A 67 -5.02 1.74 9.74
C VAL A 67 -3.98 0.99 10.57
N GLY A 68 -4.06 1.16 11.88
CA GLY A 68 -3.11 0.62 12.84
C GLY A 68 -2.66 1.71 13.80
N MET A 69 -3.31 1.73 14.96
CA MET A 69 -2.76 2.30 16.19
C MET A 69 -1.93 1.22 16.89
#